data_AF-A0A2C5WGX6-F1
#
_entry.id   AF-A0A2C5WGX6-F1
#
_cell.length_a   1.000
_cell.length_b   1.000
_cell.length_c   1.000
_cell.angle_alpha   90.00
_cell.angle_beta   90.00
_cell.angle_gamma   90.00
#
_symmetry.space_group_name_H-M   'P 1'
#
loop_
_entity.id
_entity.type
_entity.pdbx_description
1 polymer ?
#
loop_
_entity_poly.entity_id
_entity_poly.type
_entity_poly.pdbx_seq_one_letter_code
_entity_poly.pdbx_strand_id
1 'polypeptide(L)'
;MVRLSMVLLGNDFVRNRWSTLALTGIVWGAAGVAIFIDALDGVLYFPLHVFGYLLLLEALIILLVPAPQTGTAAALRKARGLAFLLLGLLIVDRQHVASLILAVLFGVAFLLDGGFRLAAAVVVRFVGWRLSLLTGLFEITFGLFILEPYPTLYKGTVPFCIGMSIFLSGCALLRQSLRFKHQPPLASPASVGGPAPSTALVIHVWTPSGTVDDTLVRNRLLNRYIAAVDINGVISAGHAALECGPEIYISHYPLDDIDRSAGDFVRLLRATPNNDVAGRFLPDYAGEVADWCPSSVQVSFAHYDARRLQAFWAEYRQNSTYNLTSRNCSSAVAHSLEAALEGAMNRGHSSMLDFARVILSPEFWVAAQVRKRAEVMAWTPGLVLDYARALHAAIEPAPPGWHSMYAVIKRACGYALTALRGREVHPLQPPAVHPSDKS
;
A
#
# COMPACT_ATOMS: atom_id res chain seq x y z
N MET A 1 8.08 0.52 -1.20
CA MET A 1 8.20 1.84 -1.88
C MET A 1 9.30 1.84 -2.92
N VAL A 2 10.56 1.87 -2.53
CA VAL A 2 11.62 2.11 -3.50
C VAL A 2 11.85 0.90 -4.46
N ARG A 3 11.47 -0.33 -4.05
CA ARG A 3 11.41 -1.48 -4.99
C ARG A 3 10.32 -1.31 -6.05
N LEU A 4 9.17 -0.76 -5.65
CA LEU A 4 8.08 -0.46 -6.56
C LEU A 4 8.43 0.70 -7.50
N SER A 5 9.15 1.71 -7.00
CA SER A 5 9.66 2.77 -7.89
C SER A 5 10.66 2.23 -8.90
N MET A 6 11.50 1.23 -8.57
CA MET A 6 12.34 0.57 -9.58
C MET A 6 11.51 -0.12 -10.64
N VAL A 7 10.51 -0.90 -10.20
CA VAL A 7 9.64 -1.63 -11.11
C VAL A 7 9.02 -0.61 -12.07
N LEU A 8 8.38 0.43 -11.56
CA LEU A 8 7.65 1.35 -12.43
C LEU A 8 8.51 2.31 -13.27
N LEU A 9 9.64 2.80 -12.74
CA LEU A 9 10.52 3.77 -13.44
C LEU A 9 11.65 3.11 -14.25
N GLY A 10 11.85 1.80 -14.08
CA GLY A 10 12.87 1.03 -14.77
C GLY A 10 14.23 1.06 -14.07
N ASN A 11 14.96 -0.06 -14.19
CA ASN A 11 16.25 -0.26 -13.53
C ASN A 11 17.33 0.74 -13.99
N ASP A 12 17.39 1.03 -15.30
CA ASP A 12 18.43 1.91 -15.88
C ASP A 12 18.31 3.36 -15.39
N PHE A 13 17.08 3.85 -15.22
CA PHE A 13 16.81 5.19 -14.74
C PHE A 13 17.36 5.40 -13.32
N VAL A 14 17.08 4.45 -12.44
CA VAL A 14 17.46 4.51 -11.03
C VAL A 14 18.97 4.27 -10.86
N ARG A 15 19.55 3.35 -11.65
CA ARG A 15 21.00 3.10 -11.64
C ARG A 15 21.78 4.36 -12.01
N ASN A 16 21.40 5.08 -13.06
CA ASN A 16 22.14 6.29 -13.47
C ASN A 16 22.11 7.42 -12.42
N ARG A 17 21.20 7.35 -11.45
CA ARG A 17 20.99 8.37 -10.41
C ARG A 17 21.21 7.82 -8.99
N TRP A 18 21.92 6.70 -8.85
CA TRP A 18 22.17 6.09 -7.54
C TRP A 18 22.91 7.04 -6.59
N SER A 19 23.84 7.85 -7.10
CA SER A 19 24.67 8.76 -6.30
C SER A 19 23.85 9.91 -5.71
N THR A 20 22.93 10.49 -6.48
CA THR A 20 22.04 11.55 -5.99
C THR A 20 21.07 11.00 -4.93
N LEU A 21 20.51 9.81 -5.15
CA LEU A 21 19.68 9.13 -4.16
C LEU A 21 20.46 8.80 -2.87
N ALA A 22 21.72 8.38 -2.99
CA ALA A 22 22.59 8.14 -1.85
C ALA A 22 22.87 9.43 -1.06
N LEU A 23 23.22 10.52 -1.75
CA LEU A 23 23.46 11.81 -1.12
C LEU A 23 22.21 12.33 -0.42
N THR A 24 21.04 12.27 -1.07
CA THR A 24 19.76 12.61 -0.44
C THR A 24 19.51 11.76 0.80
N GLY A 25 19.76 10.45 0.75
CA GLY A 25 19.63 9.56 1.90
C GLY A 25 20.55 9.94 3.07
N ILE A 26 21.80 10.32 2.78
CA ILE A 26 22.78 10.75 3.79
C ILE A 26 22.35 12.08 4.42
N VAL A 27 22.04 13.09 3.61
CA VAL A 27 21.62 14.42 4.10
C VAL A 27 20.33 14.30 4.92
N TRP A 28 19.37 13.51 4.44
CA TRP A 28 18.12 13.25 5.14
C TRP A 28 18.36 12.50 6.45
N GLY A 29 19.22 11.48 6.44
CA GLY A 29 19.62 10.76 7.64
C GLY A 29 20.27 11.67 8.69
N ALA A 30 21.21 12.51 8.26
CA ALA A 30 21.89 13.47 9.12
C ALA A 30 20.93 14.51 9.73
N ALA A 31 19.96 15.00 8.95
CA ALA A 31 18.90 15.88 9.47
C ALA A 31 18.06 15.19 10.55
N GLY A 32 17.73 13.91 10.37
CA GLY A 32 17.04 13.11 11.39
C GLY A 32 17.83 12.98 12.68
N VAL A 33 19.14 12.72 12.58
CA VAL A 33 20.05 12.67 13.73
C VAL A 33 20.14 14.02 14.43
N ALA A 34 20.24 15.12 13.69
CA ALA A 34 20.29 16.46 14.26
C ALA A 34 19.02 16.79 15.07
N ILE A 35 17.83 16.50 14.54
CA ILE A 35 16.55 16.68 15.24
C ILE A 35 16.47 15.78 16.49
N PHE A 36 17.01 14.56 16.41
CA PHE A 36 17.02 13.65 17.55
C PHE A 36 17.93 14.15 18.68
N ILE A 37 19.12 14.66 18.34
CA ILE A 37 20.07 15.21 19.30
C ILE A 37 19.55 16.50 19.94
N ASP A 38 18.94 17.38 19.13
CA ASP A 38 18.25 18.61 19.58
C ASP A 38 17.19 18.33 20.67
N ALA A 39 16.63 17.13 20.67
CA ALA A 39 15.60 16.74 21.62
C ALA A 39 16.16 16.18 22.94
N LEU A 40 17.48 15.98 23.08
CA LEU A 40 18.10 15.36 24.26
C LEU A 40 18.39 16.36 25.39
N ASP A 41 18.74 17.60 25.06
CA ASP A 41 19.19 18.61 26.03
C ASP A 41 18.04 19.43 26.65
N GLY A 42 16.81 19.24 26.15
CA GLY A 42 15.62 19.93 26.61
C GLY A 42 15.47 21.36 26.07
N VAL A 43 16.41 21.84 25.25
CA VAL A 43 16.37 23.14 24.57
C VAL A 43 16.05 22.89 23.10
N LEU A 44 14.76 22.83 22.79
CA LEU A 44 14.28 22.53 21.44
C LEU A 44 14.51 23.71 20.50
N TYR A 45 15.48 23.60 19.58
CA TYR A 45 15.64 24.53 18.46
C TYR A 45 14.75 24.14 17.28
N PHE A 46 14.37 22.86 17.16
CA PHE A 46 13.40 22.41 16.17
C PHE A 46 12.04 23.11 16.37
N PRO A 47 11.45 23.73 15.32
CA PRO A 47 10.22 24.51 15.43
C PRO A 47 8.99 23.60 15.55
N LEU A 48 8.86 22.91 16.69
CA LEU A 48 7.83 21.92 16.95
C LEU A 48 6.40 22.49 16.78
N HIS A 49 6.20 23.76 17.14
CA HIS A 49 4.91 24.44 16.96
C HIS A 49 4.51 24.57 15.49
N VAL A 50 5.45 24.80 14.57
CA VAL A 50 5.16 24.88 13.13
C VAL A 50 4.64 23.53 12.64
N PHE A 51 5.26 22.44 13.08
CA PHE A 51 4.78 21.09 12.78
C PHE A 51 3.36 20.86 13.33
N GLY A 52 3.09 21.29 14.57
CA GLY A 52 1.75 21.25 15.16
C GLY A 52 0.71 22.01 14.33
N TYR A 53 1.01 23.24 13.89
CA TYR A 53 0.11 24.03 13.05
C TYR A 53 -0.13 23.42 11.67
N LEU A 54 0.90 22.84 11.04
CA LEU A 54 0.73 22.12 9.76
C LEU A 54 -0.18 20.90 9.93
N LEU A 55 -0.05 20.17 11.05
CA LEU A 55 -0.91 19.02 11.36
C LEU A 55 -2.36 19.45 11.60
N LEU A 56 -2.58 20.58 12.29
CA LEU A 56 -3.91 21.17 12.48
C LEU A 56 -4.55 21.61 11.16
N LEU A 57 -3.77 22.23 10.27
CA LEU A 57 -4.23 22.62 8.94
C LEU A 57 -4.67 21.39 8.13
N GLU A 58 -3.85 20.34 8.12
CA GLU A 58 -4.18 19.07 7.45
C GLU A 58 -5.45 18.43 8.05
N ALA A 59 -5.58 18.43 9.37
CA ALA A 59 -6.77 17.93 10.06
C ALA A 59 -8.04 18.69 9.63
N LEU A 60 -7.95 20.02 9.55
CA LEU A 60 -9.04 20.87 9.11
C LEU A 60 -9.44 20.58 7.66
N ILE A 61 -8.46 20.44 6.76
CA ILE A 61 -8.70 20.07 5.36
C ILE A 61 -9.40 18.71 5.28
N ILE A 62 -8.94 17.70 6.04
CA ILE A 62 -9.53 16.36 6.04
C ILE A 62 -10.99 16.37 6.50
N LEU A 63 -11.31 17.16 7.54
CA LEU A 63 -12.63 17.22 8.15
C LEU A 63 -13.62 18.09 7.36
N LEU A 64 -13.15 19.17 6.72
CA LEU A 64 -13.99 20.08 5.94
C LEU A 64 -14.23 19.60 4.51
N VAL A 65 -13.26 18.93 3.89
CA VAL A 65 -13.40 18.46 2.51
C VAL A 65 -14.27 17.20 2.47
N PRO A 66 -15.41 17.20 1.76
CA PRO A 66 -16.27 16.03 1.64
C PRO A 66 -15.53 14.81 1.12
N ALA A 67 -15.78 13.66 1.72
CA ALA A 67 -15.17 12.42 1.28
C ALA A 67 -15.66 12.04 -0.12
N PRO A 68 -14.76 11.65 -1.05
CA PRO A 68 -15.14 11.22 -2.40
C PRO A 68 -15.84 9.85 -2.42
N GLN A 69 -15.70 9.07 -1.34
CA GLN A 69 -16.29 7.74 -1.19
C GLN A 69 -17.19 7.72 0.04
N THR A 70 -18.33 7.02 -0.04
CA THR A 70 -19.28 6.88 1.08
C THR A 70 -18.99 5.64 1.92
N GLY A 71 -19.57 5.57 3.13
CA GLY A 71 -19.44 4.41 4.03
C GLY A 71 -18.16 4.39 4.87
N THR A 72 -17.59 3.21 5.11
CA THR A 72 -16.47 3.00 6.06
C THR A 72 -15.22 3.81 5.70
N ALA A 73 -14.93 4.01 4.41
CA ALA A 73 -13.79 4.83 3.98
C ALA A 73 -13.94 6.30 4.40
N ALA A 74 -15.16 6.86 4.33
CA ALA A 74 -15.44 8.20 4.83
C ALA A 74 -15.27 8.28 6.36
N ALA A 75 -15.75 7.27 7.08
CA ALA A 75 -15.63 7.21 8.54
C ALA A 75 -14.16 7.15 8.98
N LEU A 76 -13.34 6.30 8.34
CA LEU A 76 -11.90 6.20 8.61
C LEU A 76 -11.16 7.50 8.27
N ARG A 77 -11.54 8.16 7.17
CA ARG A 77 -10.99 9.49 6.84
C ARG A 77 -11.30 10.51 7.94
N LYS A 78 -12.54 10.59 8.41
CA LYS A 78 -12.93 11.49 9.50
C LYS A 78 -12.21 11.16 10.82
N ALA A 79 -12.10 9.87 11.16
CA ALA A 79 -11.37 9.42 12.34
C ALA A 79 -9.89 9.84 12.28
N ARG A 80 -9.24 9.70 11.12
CA ARG A 80 -7.88 10.19 10.89
C ARG A 80 -7.79 11.71 11.08
N GLY A 81 -8.73 12.47 10.51
CA GLY A 81 -8.80 13.92 10.68
C GLY A 81 -8.92 14.33 12.15
N LEU A 82 -9.79 13.66 12.91
CA LEU A 82 -9.94 13.89 14.34
C LEU A 82 -8.68 13.54 15.13
N ALA A 83 -8.03 12.43 14.80
CA ALA A 83 -6.76 12.06 15.43
C ALA A 83 -5.66 13.10 15.17
N PHE A 84 -5.56 13.61 13.93
CA PHE A 84 -4.61 14.66 13.58
C PHE A 84 -4.94 15.98 14.30
N LEU A 85 -6.23 16.31 14.43
CA LEU A 85 -6.67 17.49 15.19
C LEU A 85 -6.22 17.39 16.66
N LEU A 86 -6.49 16.25 17.31
CA LEU A 86 -6.10 16.02 18.71
C LEU A 86 -4.58 16.07 18.90
N LEU A 87 -3.81 15.38 18.05
CA LEU A 87 -2.35 15.40 18.10
C LEU A 87 -1.82 16.82 17.86
N GLY A 88 -2.36 17.55 16.88
CA GLY A 88 -1.96 18.92 16.58
C GLY A 88 -2.19 19.87 17.75
N LEU A 89 -3.34 19.75 18.44
CA LEU A 89 -3.64 20.56 19.63
C LEU A 89 -2.67 20.24 20.78
N LEU A 90 -2.41 18.95 21.02
CA LEU A 90 -1.47 18.52 22.06
C LEU A 90 -0.02 18.97 21.79
N ILE A 91 0.39 19.01 20.51
CA ILE A 91 1.75 19.46 20.12
C ILE A 91 1.90 20.98 20.29
N VAL A 92 0.84 21.74 20.02
CA VAL A 92 0.88 23.21 20.18
C VAL A 92 0.81 23.60 21.65
N ASP A 93 0.12 22.81 22.47
CA ASP A 93 0.04 23.03 23.91
C ASP A 93 1.41 22.86 24.59
N ARG A 94 1.79 23.86 25.40
CA ARG A 94 3.06 23.90 26.13
C ARG A 94 2.96 23.28 27.52
N GLN A 95 1.78 22.86 27.94
CA GLN A 95 1.61 22.23 29.24
C GLN A 95 2.34 20.89 29.32
N HIS A 96 2.94 20.63 30.49
CA HIS A 96 3.63 19.35 30.74
C HIS A 96 2.70 18.15 30.56
N VAL A 97 1.42 18.29 30.94
CA VAL A 97 0.39 17.26 30.77
C VAL A 97 0.22 16.87 29.30
N ALA A 98 0.26 17.83 28.37
CA ALA A 98 0.15 17.53 26.94
C ALA A 98 1.35 16.71 26.43
N SER A 99 2.57 17.03 26.89
CA SER A 99 3.78 16.27 26.57
C SER A 99 3.73 14.84 27.13
N LEU A 100 3.22 14.66 28.35
CA LEU A 100 3.01 13.34 28.95
C LEU A 100 1.97 12.52 28.16
N ILE A 101 0.83 13.13 27.78
CA ILE A 101 -0.18 12.45 26.98
C ILE A 101 0.41 12.00 25.63
N LEU A 102 1.19 12.87 24.97
CA LEU A 102 1.88 12.52 23.72
C LEU A 102 2.84 11.33 23.92
N ALA A 103 3.65 11.35 25.00
CA ALA A 103 4.54 10.24 25.33
C ALA A 103 3.80 8.92 25.52
N VAL A 104 2.68 8.93 26.26
CA VAL A 104 1.84 7.74 26.45
C VAL A 104 1.25 7.26 25.12
N LEU A 105 0.70 8.17 24.31
CA LEU A 105 0.10 7.82 23.01
C LEU A 105 1.12 7.21 22.05
N PHE A 106 2.27 7.86 21.84
CA PHE A 106 3.32 7.36 20.96
C PHE A 106 3.98 6.09 21.51
N GLY A 107 4.30 6.07 22.80
CA GLY A 107 4.92 4.92 23.46
C GLY A 107 4.05 3.67 23.35
N VAL A 108 2.76 3.75 23.70
CA VAL A 108 1.82 2.64 23.55
C VAL A 108 1.64 2.24 22.08
N ALA A 109 1.58 3.20 21.16
CA ALA A 109 1.48 2.89 19.73
C ALA A 109 2.71 2.09 19.23
N PHE A 110 3.92 2.48 19.64
CA PHE A 110 5.15 1.74 19.30
C PHE A 110 5.20 0.35 19.93
N LEU A 111 4.75 0.21 21.19
CA LEU A 111 4.67 -1.10 21.86
C LEU A 111 3.68 -2.04 21.14
N LEU A 112 2.50 -1.52 20.76
CA LEU A 112 1.50 -2.30 20.04
C LEU A 112 1.99 -2.67 18.63
N ASP A 113 2.51 -1.71 17.84
CA ASP A 113 3.01 -2.00 16.49
C ASP A 113 4.18 -2.98 16.52
N GLY A 114 5.16 -2.74 17.40
CA GLY A 114 6.31 -3.62 17.59
C GLY A 114 5.90 -5.02 18.06
N GLY A 115 4.92 -5.12 18.96
CA GLY A 115 4.34 -6.38 19.42
C GLY A 115 3.64 -7.16 18.31
N PHE A 116 2.77 -6.51 17.52
CA PHE A 116 2.12 -7.13 16.37
C PHE A 116 3.13 -7.57 15.32
N ARG A 117 4.14 -6.74 15.04
CA ARG A 117 5.20 -7.07 14.08
C ARG A 117 6.06 -8.24 14.54
N LEU A 118 6.38 -8.30 15.83
CA LEU A 118 7.10 -9.40 16.45
C LEU A 118 6.30 -10.71 16.33
N ALA A 119 5.02 -10.67 16.69
CA ALA A 119 4.12 -11.81 16.56
C ALA A 119 4.01 -12.29 15.10
N ALA A 120 3.82 -11.38 14.14
CA ALA A 120 3.75 -11.71 12.73
C ALA A 120 5.05 -12.36 12.22
N ALA A 121 6.21 -11.82 12.60
CA ALA A 121 7.50 -12.38 12.20
C ALA A 121 7.74 -13.80 12.75
N VAL A 122 7.33 -14.06 14.01
CA VAL A 122 7.48 -15.37 14.66
C VAL A 122 6.49 -16.40 14.11
N VAL A 123 5.24 -16.00 13.86
CA VAL A 123 4.16 -16.88 13.40
C VAL A 123 4.29 -17.20 11.91
N VAL A 124 4.45 -16.19 11.05
CA VAL A 124 4.39 -16.34 9.59
C VAL A 124 5.75 -16.74 9.00
N ARG A 125 6.86 -16.28 9.59
CA ARG A 125 8.23 -16.55 9.09
C ARG A 125 8.44 -16.23 7.60
N PHE A 126 7.81 -15.15 7.12
CA PHE A 126 7.95 -14.65 5.76
C PHE A 126 9.40 -14.27 5.40
N VAL A 127 9.68 -14.04 4.11
CA VAL A 127 11.02 -13.67 3.64
C VAL A 127 11.49 -12.37 4.31
N GLY A 128 12.58 -12.43 5.07
CA GLY A 128 13.09 -11.29 5.83
C GLY A 128 12.54 -11.16 7.26
N TRP A 129 11.84 -12.18 7.78
CA TRP A 129 11.29 -12.19 9.14
C TRP A 129 12.32 -11.86 10.23
N ARG A 130 13.60 -12.23 10.05
CA ARG A 130 14.68 -11.90 11.01
C ARG A 130 14.89 -10.39 11.14
N LEU A 131 14.90 -9.68 10.01
CA LEU A 131 15.02 -8.23 10.02
C LEU A 131 13.75 -7.61 10.59
N SER A 132 12.58 -8.14 10.25
CA SER A 132 11.32 -7.68 10.82
C SER A 132 11.26 -7.86 12.35
N LEU A 133 11.78 -8.97 12.86
CA LEU A 133 11.90 -9.26 14.29
C LEU A 133 12.79 -8.22 14.97
N LEU A 134 13.97 -7.91 14.40
CA LEU A 134 14.84 -6.86 14.91
C LEU A 134 14.15 -5.49 14.88
N THR A 135 13.40 -5.16 13.83
CA THR A 135 12.65 -3.89 13.79
C THR A 135 11.53 -3.84 14.84
N GLY A 136 10.83 -4.96 15.08
CA GLY A 136 9.78 -5.01 16.11
C GLY A 136 10.36 -4.89 17.52
N LEU A 137 11.51 -5.54 17.77
CA LEU A 137 12.24 -5.38 19.03
C LEU A 137 12.72 -3.94 19.22
N PHE A 138 13.26 -3.33 18.17
CA PHE A 138 13.65 -1.91 18.18
C PHE A 138 12.45 -0.99 18.48
N GLU A 139 11.30 -1.22 17.86
CA GLU A 139 10.07 -0.44 18.11
C GLU A 139 9.60 -0.58 19.56
N ILE A 140 9.65 -1.78 20.14
CA ILE A 140 9.32 -2.01 21.55
C ILE A 140 10.29 -1.23 22.45
N THR A 141 11.60 -1.37 22.23
CA THR A 141 12.62 -0.64 23.01
C THR A 141 12.45 0.87 22.87
N PHE A 142 12.17 1.36 21.67
CA PHE A 142 11.93 2.78 21.42
C PHE A 142 10.65 3.30 22.09
N GLY A 143 9.60 2.47 22.10
CA GLY A 143 8.37 2.77 22.84
C GLY A 143 8.60 2.87 24.35
N LEU A 144 9.40 1.98 24.92
CA LEU A 144 9.81 2.06 26.34
C LEU A 144 10.64 3.31 26.64
N PHE A 145 11.59 3.65 25.76
CA PHE A 145 12.39 4.88 25.87
C PHE A 145 11.51 6.14 25.89
N ILE A 146 10.47 6.20 25.06
CA ILE A 146 9.53 7.35 25.05
C ILE A 146 8.71 7.46 26.34
N LEU A 147 8.36 6.32 26.96
CA LEU A 147 7.59 6.29 28.20
C LEU A 147 8.45 6.65 29.44
N GLU A 148 9.77 6.54 29.30
CA GLU A 148 10.69 6.97 30.34
C GLU A 148 10.73 8.51 30.42
N PRO A 149 10.60 9.11 31.62
CA PRO A 149 10.62 10.56 31.78
C PRO A 149 12.01 11.16 31.46
N TYR A 150 13.08 10.37 31.53
CA TYR A 150 14.43 10.79 31.18
C TYR A 150 14.61 10.78 29.64
N PRO A 151 15.34 11.73 29.02
CA PRO A 151 16.11 12.83 29.64
C PRO A 151 15.35 14.16 29.81
N THR A 152 14.26 14.39 29.08
CA THR A 152 13.66 15.74 28.95
C THR A 152 12.29 15.93 29.60
N LEU A 153 11.86 15.02 30.49
CA LEU A 153 10.52 15.01 31.09
C LEU A 153 9.44 15.12 30.00
N TYR A 154 9.53 14.24 28.99
CA TYR A 154 8.61 14.08 27.86
C TYR A 154 8.59 15.20 26.80
N LYS A 155 9.29 16.32 26.99
CA LYS A 155 9.31 17.43 26.03
C LYS A 155 9.88 17.03 24.66
N GLY A 156 10.85 16.12 24.64
CA GLY A 156 11.51 15.64 23.42
C GLY A 156 10.74 14.59 22.63
N THR A 157 9.60 14.08 23.14
CA THR A 157 8.87 12.92 22.57
C THR A 157 8.63 13.02 21.07
N VAL A 158 8.00 14.12 20.62
CA VAL A 158 7.61 14.29 19.23
C VAL A 158 8.83 14.50 18.32
N PRO A 159 9.79 15.38 18.69
CA PRO A 159 11.09 15.47 18.01
C PRO A 159 11.83 14.13 17.91
N PHE A 160 11.88 13.30 18.95
CA PHE A 160 12.49 11.97 18.89
C PHE A 160 11.83 11.09 17.83
N CYS A 161 10.49 11.08 17.78
CA CYS A 161 9.74 10.31 16.78
C CYS A 161 10.00 10.80 15.35
N ILE A 162 10.01 12.12 15.15
CA ILE A 162 10.26 12.75 13.85
C ILE A 162 11.71 12.48 13.41
N GLY A 163 12.69 12.76 14.26
CA GLY A 163 14.11 12.57 13.99
C GLY A 163 14.43 11.11 13.66
N MET A 164 13.89 10.17 14.44
CA MET A 164 14.06 8.73 14.18
C MET A 164 13.41 8.31 12.85
N SER A 165 12.19 8.78 12.56
CA SER A 165 11.51 8.45 11.30
C SER A 165 12.28 8.95 10.08
N ILE A 166 12.76 10.20 10.14
CA ILE A 166 13.60 10.81 9.10
C ILE A 166 14.91 10.02 8.96
N PHE A 167 15.59 9.71 10.05
CA PHE A 167 16.82 8.92 10.06
C PHE A 167 16.64 7.55 9.40
N LEU A 168 15.66 6.77 9.85
CA LEU A 168 15.39 5.43 9.32
C LEU A 168 15.01 5.48 7.83
N SER A 169 14.25 6.48 7.40
CA SER A 169 13.91 6.67 5.99
C SER A 169 15.14 7.02 5.14
N GLY A 170 16.06 7.85 5.66
CA GLY A 170 17.34 8.18 5.02
C GLY A 170 18.25 6.95 4.89
N CYS A 171 18.38 6.15 5.95
CA CYS A 171 19.11 4.89 5.93
C CYS A 171 18.52 3.87 4.95
N ALA A 172 17.19 3.78 4.87
CA ALA A 172 16.51 2.91 3.91
C ALA A 172 16.82 3.34 2.46
N LEU A 173 16.75 4.64 2.18
CA LEU A 173 17.08 5.20 0.88
C LEU A 173 18.55 4.96 0.50
N LEU A 174 19.48 5.18 1.43
CA LEU A 174 20.90 4.94 1.22
C LEU A 174 21.23 3.46 0.99
N ARG A 175 20.67 2.56 1.81
CA ARG A 175 20.87 1.11 1.63
C ARG A 175 20.41 0.68 0.24
N GLN A 176 19.32 1.27 -0.22
CA GLN A 176 18.75 0.95 -1.51
C GLN A 176 19.55 1.51 -2.68
N SER A 177 20.03 2.75 -2.56
CA SER A 177 20.90 3.35 -3.57
C SER A 177 22.20 2.56 -3.74
N LEU A 178 22.77 2.06 -2.64
CA LEU A 178 23.94 1.19 -2.68
C LEU A 178 23.65 -0.17 -3.32
N ARG A 179 22.46 -0.74 -3.12
CA ARG A 179 22.06 -1.96 -3.85
C ARG A 179 22.02 -1.75 -5.36
N PHE A 180 21.60 -0.56 -5.81
CA PHE A 180 21.59 -0.23 -7.25
C PHE A 180 22.96 -0.17 -7.87
N LYS A 181 23.94 0.32 -7.12
CA LYS A 181 25.33 0.34 -7.58
C LYS A 181 25.85 -1.06 -7.93
N HIS A 182 25.37 -2.09 -7.23
CA HIS A 182 25.89 -3.46 -7.33
C HIS A 182 25.00 -4.42 -8.12
N GLN A 183 23.85 -3.98 -8.66
CA GLN A 183 23.02 -4.85 -9.50
C GLN A 183 23.62 -4.98 -10.91
N PRO A 184 23.82 -6.21 -11.43
CA PRO A 184 24.28 -6.41 -12.79
C PRO A 184 23.26 -5.79 -13.76
N PRO A 185 23.71 -5.27 -14.91
CA PRO A 185 22.80 -4.84 -15.96
C PRO A 185 21.88 -6.01 -16.29
N LEU A 186 20.57 -5.84 -16.14
CA LEU A 186 19.64 -6.72 -16.85
C LEU A 186 19.96 -6.49 -18.34
N ALA A 187 20.22 -7.56 -19.08
CA ALA A 187 20.33 -7.48 -20.53
C ALA A 187 19.07 -6.77 -21.03
N SER A 188 19.22 -5.56 -21.56
CA SER A 188 18.10 -4.68 -21.89
C SER A 188 17.11 -5.44 -22.79
N PRO A 189 15.86 -5.69 -22.37
CA PRO A 189 14.80 -5.73 -23.35
C PRO A 189 14.61 -4.28 -23.80
N ALA A 190 14.46 -4.09 -25.11
CA ALA A 190 14.20 -2.82 -25.77
C ALA A 190 13.23 -1.93 -24.96
N SER A 191 13.35 -0.61 -25.15
CA SER A 191 12.31 0.38 -24.79
C SER A 191 10.93 -0.25 -24.93
N VAL A 192 10.07 -0.15 -23.91
CA VAL A 192 8.66 -0.58 -23.98
C VAL A 192 8.18 -0.21 -25.38
N GLY A 193 8.04 -1.23 -26.23
CA GLY A 193 7.60 -1.01 -27.60
C GLY A 193 6.25 -0.31 -27.51
N GLY A 194 5.93 0.51 -28.51
CA GLY A 194 4.56 1.03 -28.65
C GLY A 194 3.53 -0.10 -28.44
N PRO A 195 2.31 0.24 -28.03
CA PRO A 195 1.32 -0.70 -27.49
C PRO A 195 1.34 -2.05 -28.21
N ALA A 196 1.52 -3.13 -27.46
CA ALA A 196 1.41 -4.48 -27.99
C ALA A 196 0.04 -4.66 -28.69
N PRO A 197 -0.03 -5.42 -29.79
CA PRO A 197 -1.19 -5.44 -30.67
C PRO A 197 -2.45 -5.95 -29.93
N SER A 198 -3.51 -5.13 -29.97
CA SER A 198 -4.94 -5.43 -29.69
C SER A 198 -5.35 -6.19 -28.43
N THR A 199 -4.41 -6.62 -27.58
CA THR A 199 -4.66 -7.59 -26.51
C THR A 199 -4.36 -6.96 -25.16
N ALA A 200 -5.40 -6.66 -24.39
CA ALA A 200 -5.25 -6.11 -23.06
C ALA A 200 -4.72 -7.18 -22.10
N LEU A 201 -3.84 -6.78 -21.17
CA LEU A 201 -3.47 -7.61 -20.01
C LEU A 201 -4.61 -7.52 -19.01
N VAL A 202 -5.26 -8.63 -18.68
CA VAL A 202 -6.44 -8.66 -17.80
C VAL A 202 -6.12 -9.41 -16.51
N ILE A 203 -6.42 -8.79 -15.38
CA ILE A 203 -6.35 -9.43 -14.07
C ILE A 203 -7.77 -9.80 -13.64
N HIS A 204 -7.99 -11.09 -13.41
CA HIS A 204 -9.24 -11.67 -12.94
C HIS A 204 -9.17 -11.86 -11.44
N VAL A 205 -10.14 -11.34 -10.69
CA VAL A 205 -10.21 -11.50 -9.25
C VAL A 205 -11.58 -12.02 -8.83
N TRP A 206 -11.58 -13.12 -8.09
CA TRP A 206 -12.74 -13.66 -7.40
C TRP A 206 -12.67 -13.20 -5.95
N THR A 207 -13.58 -12.30 -5.58
CA THR A 207 -13.66 -11.83 -4.19
C THR A 207 -14.61 -12.73 -3.40
N PRO A 208 -14.31 -13.04 -2.12
CA PRO A 208 -15.16 -13.91 -1.30
C PRO A 208 -16.60 -13.41 -1.11
N SER A 209 -16.87 -12.13 -1.40
CA SER A 209 -18.18 -11.49 -1.23
C SER A 209 -19.11 -11.65 -2.45
N GLY A 210 -18.59 -12.14 -3.58
CA GLY A 210 -19.36 -12.23 -4.83
C GLY A 210 -19.98 -13.62 -5.09
N THR A 211 -19.65 -14.62 -4.29
CA THR A 211 -19.98 -16.02 -4.57
C THR A 211 -20.96 -16.66 -3.59
N VAL A 212 -21.40 -15.97 -2.52
CA VAL A 212 -22.33 -16.52 -1.53
C VAL A 212 -23.31 -15.46 -1.04
N ASP A 213 -24.61 -15.70 -1.27
CA ASP A 213 -25.70 -14.94 -0.64
C ASP A 213 -25.72 -15.22 0.88
N ASP A 214 -25.63 -14.14 1.67
CA ASP A 214 -26.08 -13.99 3.06
C ASP A 214 -25.50 -14.85 4.22
N THR A 215 -24.47 -15.69 4.05
CA THR A 215 -23.94 -16.53 5.15
C THR A 215 -22.57 -16.14 5.73
N LEU A 216 -22.01 -14.98 5.38
CA LEU A 216 -20.70 -14.56 5.91
C LEU A 216 -20.82 -13.86 7.28
N VAL A 217 -20.02 -14.30 8.26
CA VAL A 217 -19.84 -13.58 9.54
C VAL A 217 -19.41 -12.15 9.23
N ARG A 218 -20.17 -11.16 9.74
CA ARG A 218 -20.23 -9.77 9.28
C ARG A 218 -19.00 -8.91 9.63
N ASN A 219 -17.79 -9.36 9.32
CA ASN A 219 -16.55 -8.58 9.43
C ASN A 219 -15.97 -8.27 8.04
N ARG A 220 -16.53 -7.27 7.35
CA ARG A 220 -16.13 -6.85 5.98
C ARG A 220 -14.63 -6.58 5.80
N LEU A 221 -13.92 -6.20 6.87
CA LEU A 221 -12.48 -5.90 6.82
C LEU A 221 -11.61 -7.17 6.93
N LEU A 222 -11.95 -8.12 7.79
CA LEU A 222 -11.21 -9.39 7.88
C LEU A 222 -11.49 -10.27 6.65
N ASN A 223 -12.76 -10.35 6.23
CA ASN A 223 -13.19 -11.19 5.10
C ASN A 223 -12.55 -10.79 3.77
N ARG A 224 -12.18 -9.50 3.61
CA ARG A 224 -11.54 -8.98 2.39
C ARG A 224 -10.03 -9.25 2.34
N TYR A 225 -9.34 -9.26 3.48
CA TYR A 225 -7.87 -9.19 3.52
C TYR A 225 -7.18 -10.46 4.01
N ILE A 226 -7.89 -11.39 4.66
CA ILE A 226 -7.30 -12.62 5.21
C ILE A 226 -7.96 -13.83 4.56
N ALA A 227 -9.22 -14.09 4.87
CA ALA A 227 -10.10 -15.06 4.22
C ALA A 227 -11.53 -14.83 4.72
N ALA A 228 -12.54 -15.21 3.95
CA ALA A 228 -13.90 -15.26 4.46
C ALA A 228 -14.14 -16.62 5.11
N VAL A 229 -14.69 -16.62 6.32
CA VAL A 229 -15.08 -17.84 7.03
C VAL A 229 -16.60 -17.91 7.00
N ASP A 230 -17.16 -19.01 6.50
CA ASP A 230 -18.60 -19.24 6.52
C ASP A 230 -19.09 -19.59 7.95
N ILE A 231 -20.41 -19.69 8.13
CA ILE A 231 -21.02 -20.11 9.41
C ILE A 231 -20.63 -21.52 9.85
N ASN A 232 -20.11 -22.36 8.94
CA ASN A 232 -19.68 -23.73 9.19
C ASN A 232 -18.17 -23.85 9.49
N GLY A 233 -17.44 -22.72 9.49
CA GLY A 233 -15.99 -22.68 9.73
C GLY A 233 -15.13 -22.97 8.50
N VAL A 234 -15.72 -23.08 7.30
CA VAL A 234 -15.01 -23.29 6.04
C VAL A 234 -14.38 -21.98 5.57
N ILE A 235 -13.06 -22.02 5.35
CA ILE A 235 -12.26 -20.86 4.94
C ILE A 235 -12.29 -20.73 3.41
N SER A 236 -13.04 -19.75 2.90
CA SER A 236 -13.02 -19.34 1.51
C SER A 236 -12.02 -18.20 1.31
N ALA A 237 -10.83 -18.56 0.85
CA ALA A 237 -9.91 -17.63 0.23
C ALA A 237 -10.36 -17.47 -1.23
N GLY A 238 -10.63 -16.25 -1.67
CA GLY A 238 -10.93 -15.99 -3.09
C GLY A 238 -9.75 -16.37 -4.00
N HIS A 239 -9.80 -15.96 -5.27
CA HIS A 239 -8.77 -16.31 -6.24
C HIS A 239 -8.34 -15.13 -7.10
N ALA A 240 -7.16 -15.23 -7.71
CA ALA A 240 -6.67 -14.26 -8.67
C ALA A 240 -5.94 -14.97 -9.82
N ALA A 241 -6.23 -14.55 -11.04
CA ALA A 241 -5.55 -15.01 -12.26
C ALA A 241 -5.19 -13.83 -13.16
N LEU A 242 -4.27 -14.06 -14.09
CA LEU A 242 -3.83 -13.07 -15.08
C LEU A 242 -3.89 -13.69 -16.48
N GLU A 243 -4.50 -12.98 -17.41
CA GLU A 243 -4.66 -13.34 -18.81
C GLU A 243 -3.99 -12.29 -19.70
N CYS A 244 -3.23 -12.75 -20.70
CA CYS A 244 -2.63 -11.89 -21.72
C CYS A 244 -2.66 -12.60 -23.06
N GLY A 245 -3.78 -12.42 -23.77
CA GLY A 245 -4.02 -13.09 -25.06
C GLY A 245 -4.16 -14.60 -24.92
N PRO A 246 -4.17 -15.31 -26.07
CA PRO A 246 -4.36 -16.76 -26.05
C PRO A 246 -3.14 -17.54 -25.52
N GLU A 247 -1.99 -16.87 -25.36
CA GLU A 247 -0.71 -17.54 -25.05
C GLU A 247 -0.39 -17.59 -23.55
N ILE A 248 -0.89 -16.64 -22.76
CA ILE A 248 -0.50 -16.49 -21.36
C ILE A 248 -1.74 -16.47 -20.49
N TYR A 249 -1.90 -17.55 -19.72
CA TYR A 249 -2.82 -17.62 -18.60
C TYR A 249 -2.05 -18.06 -17.35
N ILE A 250 -2.13 -17.25 -16.29
CA ILE A 250 -1.41 -17.47 -15.03
C ILE A 250 -2.45 -17.59 -13.93
N SER A 251 -2.74 -18.83 -13.56
CA SER A 251 -3.64 -19.20 -12.48
C SER A 251 -3.04 -20.40 -11.75
N HIS A 252 -2.68 -20.23 -10.48
CA HIS A 252 -1.87 -21.19 -9.72
C HIS A 252 -2.66 -21.78 -8.55
N TYR A 253 -2.85 -23.09 -8.59
CA TYR A 253 -3.61 -23.87 -7.60
C TYR A 253 -2.71 -24.91 -6.93
N PRO A 254 -3.06 -25.37 -5.72
CA PRO A 254 -2.50 -26.61 -5.22
C PRO A 254 -2.98 -27.78 -6.11
N LEU A 255 -2.16 -28.84 -6.18
CA LEU A 255 -2.51 -30.04 -6.94
C LEU A 255 -3.67 -30.78 -6.26
N ASP A 256 -3.57 -30.95 -4.95
CA ASP A 256 -4.59 -31.56 -4.09
C ASP A 256 -5.19 -30.51 -3.15
N ASP A 257 -6.44 -30.72 -2.72
CA ASP A 257 -7.09 -29.82 -1.77
C ASP A 257 -6.36 -29.82 -0.41
N ILE A 258 -6.04 -28.62 0.06
CA ILE A 258 -5.40 -28.42 1.37
C ILE A 258 -6.50 -28.38 2.42
N ASP A 259 -6.45 -29.29 3.40
CA ASP A 259 -7.34 -29.25 4.56
C ASP A 259 -7.11 -27.94 5.35
N ARG A 260 -8.19 -27.17 5.53
CA ARG A 260 -8.18 -25.85 6.17
C ARG A 260 -8.79 -25.86 7.57
N SER A 261 -8.72 -27.00 8.28
CA SER A 261 -9.19 -27.09 9.66
C SER A 261 -8.50 -26.04 10.57
N ALA A 262 -9.26 -25.44 11.49
CA ALA A 262 -8.83 -24.26 12.26
C ALA A 262 -7.57 -24.50 13.14
N GLY A 263 -7.31 -25.75 13.55
CA GLY A 263 -6.12 -26.12 14.32
C GLY A 263 -4.83 -26.12 13.50
N ASP A 264 -4.89 -26.54 12.24
CA ASP A 264 -3.74 -26.59 11.33
C ASP A 264 -3.53 -25.29 10.55
N PHE A 265 -4.53 -24.39 10.52
CA PHE A 265 -4.46 -23.15 9.75
C PHE A 265 -3.28 -22.25 10.15
N VAL A 266 -3.00 -22.08 11.45
CA VAL A 266 -1.85 -21.27 11.92
C VAL A 266 -0.52 -21.88 11.47
N ARG A 267 -0.44 -23.21 11.39
CA ARG A 267 0.74 -23.90 10.86
C ARG A 267 0.86 -23.67 9.36
N LEU A 268 -0.24 -23.74 8.61
CA LEU A 268 -0.29 -23.52 7.15
C LEU A 268 0.09 -22.08 6.75
N LEU A 269 -0.13 -21.09 7.62
CA LEU A 269 0.30 -19.70 7.41
C LEU A 269 1.82 -19.48 7.48
N ARG A 270 2.61 -20.50 7.84
CA ARG A 270 4.07 -20.38 7.81
C ARG A 270 4.59 -20.43 6.38
N ALA A 271 5.31 -19.39 5.98
CA ALA A 271 6.05 -19.30 4.73
C ALA A 271 7.36 -20.12 4.75
N THR A 272 7.31 -21.36 5.23
CA THR A 272 8.46 -22.27 5.33
C THR A 272 8.35 -23.42 4.34
N PRO A 273 9.47 -24.00 3.86
CA PRO A 273 9.46 -25.13 2.92
C PRO A 273 8.66 -26.35 3.40
N ASN A 274 8.47 -26.51 4.71
CA ASN A 274 7.67 -27.60 5.28
C ASN A 274 6.18 -27.53 4.91
N ASN A 275 5.69 -26.40 4.40
CA ASN A 275 4.32 -26.21 3.95
C ASN A 275 4.21 -26.13 2.42
N ASP A 276 5.31 -26.41 1.71
CA ASP A 276 5.32 -26.46 0.26
C ASP A 276 4.62 -27.75 -0.19
N VAL A 277 3.64 -27.61 -1.08
CA VAL A 277 2.91 -28.72 -1.70
C VAL A 277 3.08 -28.67 -3.21
N ALA A 278 2.75 -29.76 -3.90
CA ALA A 278 2.69 -29.75 -5.36
C ALA A 278 1.59 -28.78 -5.81
N GLY A 279 1.88 -27.98 -6.83
CA GLY A 279 0.90 -27.09 -7.45
C GLY A 279 0.68 -27.42 -8.92
N ARG A 280 -0.36 -26.82 -9.48
CA ARG A 280 -0.73 -26.89 -10.89
C ARG A 280 -1.08 -25.52 -11.44
N PHE A 281 -0.84 -25.33 -12.72
CA PHE A 281 -1.24 -24.12 -13.44
C PHE A 281 -2.40 -24.45 -14.38
N LEU A 282 -3.44 -23.61 -14.38
CA LEU A 282 -4.57 -23.79 -15.30
C LEU A 282 -4.20 -23.28 -16.70
N PRO A 283 -4.79 -23.87 -17.76
CA PRO A 283 -4.41 -23.56 -19.14
C PRO A 283 -5.03 -22.25 -19.67
N ASP A 284 -6.28 -21.95 -19.32
CA ASP A 284 -7.01 -20.80 -19.83
C ASP A 284 -8.18 -20.40 -18.91
N TYR A 285 -8.70 -19.18 -19.12
CA TYR A 285 -9.82 -18.64 -18.35
C TYR A 285 -11.15 -19.35 -18.63
N ALA A 286 -11.37 -19.82 -19.86
CA ALA A 286 -12.63 -20.46 -20.23
C ALA A 286 -12.85 -21.78 -19.46
N GLY A 287 -11.79 -22.57 -19.31
CA GLY A 287 -11.75 -23.78 -18.51
C GLY A 287 -11.94 -23.49 -17.02
N GLU A 288 -11.27 -22.46 -16.49
CA GLU A 288 -11.46 -22.07 -15.08
C GLU A 288 -12.90 -21.60 -14.79
N VAL A 289 -13.53 -20.89 -15.71
CA VAL A 289 -14.94 -20.48 -15.60
C VAL A 289 -15.88 -21.67 -15.72
N ALA A 290 -15.58 -22.64 -16.60
CA ALA A 290 -16.38 -23.84 -16.76
C ALA A 290 -16.34 -24.74 -15.52
N ASP A 291 -15.17 -24.81 -14.86
CA ASP A 291 -14.98 -25.61 -13.64
C ASP A 291 -15.54 -24.93 -12.38
N TRP A 292 -15.59 -23.59 -12.34
CA TRP A 292 -15.99 -22.84 -11.15
C TRP A 292 -17.01 -21.74 -11.40
N CYS A 293 -16.57 -20.52 -11.73
CA CYS A 293 -17.45 -19.40 -12.04
C CYS A 293 -16.70 -18.22 -12.68
N PRO A 294 -17.41 -17.27 -13.32
CA PRO A 294 -16.81 -16.03 -13.82
C PRO A 294 -16.17 -15.18 -12.72
N SER A 295 -15.06 -14.50 -13.06
CA SER A 295 -14.37 -13.58 -12.14
C SER A 295 -15.27 -12.43 -11.69
N SER A 296 -15.26 -12.10 -10.39
CA SER A 296 -16.08 -11.01 -9.84
C SER A 296 -15.67 -9.63 -10.33
N VAL A 297 -14.37 -9.41 -10.52
CA VAL A 297 -13.80 -8.12 -10.95
C VAL A 297 -12.66 -8.37 -11.94
N GLN A 298 -12.60 -7.54 -12.97
CA GLN A 298 -11.51 -7.50 -13.94
C GLN A 298 -10.80 -6.14 -13.90
N VAL A 299 -9.48 -6.15 -14.03
CA VAL A 299 -8.66 -4.93 -14.20
C VAL A 299 -7.79 -5.10 -15.44
N SER A 300 -8.01 -4.27 -16.45
CA SER A 300 -7.31 -4.33 -17.75
C SER A 300 -6.21 -3.28 -17.84
N PHE A 301 -5.03 -3.65 -18.34
CA PHE A 301 -3.93 -2.73 -18.63
C PHE A 301 -3.69 -2.67 -20.14
N ALA A 302 -3.59 -1.46 -20.69
CA ALA A 302 -3.23 -1.24 -22.09
C ALA A 302 -1.72 -1.06 -22.28
N HIS A 303 -1.03 -0.54 -21.27
CA HIS A 303 0.41 -0.27 -21.31
C HIS A 303 1.19 -1.26 -20.45
N TYR A 304 1.79 -2.27 -21.09
CA TYR A 304 2.63 -3.28 -20.47
C TYR A 304 3.65 -3.86 -21.47
N ASP A 305 4.69 -4.53 -20.96
CA ASP A 305 5.69 -5.25 -21.75
C ASP A 305 5.38 -6.75 -21.80
N ALA A 306 4.78 -7.19 -22.91
CA ALA A 306 4.41 -8.59 -23.13
C ALA A 306 5.62 -9.54 -23.15
N ARG A 307 6.79 -9.10 -23.62
CA ARG A 307 8.00 -9.95 -23.69
C ARG A 307 8.54 -10.22 -22.29
N ARG A 308 8.55 -9.21 -21.42
CA ARG A 308 8.95 -9.38 -20.02
C ARG A 308 8.00 -10.29 -19.27
N LEU A 309 6.69 -10.15 -19.50
CA LEU A 309 5.69 -11.06 -18.95
C LEU A 309 5.93 -12.50 -19.41
N GLN A 310 6.18 -12.71 -20.70
CA GLN A 310 6.45 -14.04 -21.26
C GLN A 310 7.73 -14.65 -20.68
N ALA A 311 8.82 -13.88 -20.59
CA ALA A 311 10.08 -14.32 -20.00
C ALA A 311 9.93 -14.68 -18.51
N PHE A 312 9.27 -13.81 -17.74
CA PHE A 312 8.96 -14.06 -16.34
C PHE A 312 8.12 -15.34 -16.20
N TRP A 313 7.08 -15.51 -17.02
CA TRP A 313 6.22 -16.67 -16.96
C TRP A 313 6.97 -17.96 -17.29
N ALA A 314 7.82 -17.94 -18.32
CA ALA A 314 8.63 -19.09 -18.71
C ALA A 314 9.60 -19.54 -17.61
N GLU A 315 10.13 -18.62 -16.81
CA GLU A 315 10.93 -18.93 -15.62
C GLU A 315 10.05 -19.40 -14.46
N TYR A 316 9.00 -18.63 -14.14
CA TYR A 316 8.14 -18.89 -12.99
C TYR A 316 7.48 -20.27 -13.04
N ARG A 317 7.01 -20.71 -14.22
CA ARG A 317 6.30 -21.98 -14.41
C ARG A 317 7.18 -23.23 -14.28
N GLN A 318 8.51 -23.10 -14.29
CA GLN A 318 9.43 -24.24 -14.14
C GLN A 318 9.34 -24.86 -12.74
N ASN A 319 8.93 -24.06 -11.75
CA ASN A 319 8.69 -24.51 -10.40
C ASN A 319 7.19 -24.47 -10.10
N SER A 320 6.55 -25.63 -10.01
CA SER A 320 5.11 -25.73 -9.73
C SER A 320 4.77 -25.71 -8.24
N THR A 321 5.75 -25.67 -7.34
CA THR A 321 5.53 -25.65 -5.89
C THR A 321 4.50 -24.59 -5.50
N TYR A 322 3.51 -25.00 -4.71
CA TYR A 322 2.49 -24.13 -4.15
C TYR A 322 2.71 -23.98 -2.65
N ASN A 323 2.58 -22.75 -2.16
CA ASN A 323 2.60 -22.43 -0.75
C ASN A 323 1.55 -21.34 -0.48
N LEU A 324 0.65 -21.60 0.47
CA LEU A 324 -0.48 -20.72 0.76
C LEU A 324 -0.06 -19.27 1.07
N THR A 325 1.12 -19.08 1.66
CA THR A 325 1.63 -17.78 2.10
C THR A 325 2.67 -17.20 1.14
N SER A 326 3.67 -17.99 0.76
CA SER A 326 4.83 -17.49 0.00
C SER A 326 4.69 -17.60 -1.52
N ARG A 327 3.85 -18.53 -2.02
CA ARG A 327 3.74 -18.84 -3.46
C ARG A 327 2.35 -19.39 -3.82
N ASN A 328 1.39 -18.48 -3.88
CA ASN A 328 -0.01 -18.75 -4.22
C ASN A 328 -0.44 -18.00 -5.50
N CYS A 329 -1.68 -18.20 -5.95
CA CYS A 329 -2.28 -17.51 -7.10
C CYS A 329 -2.08 -15.98 -7.08
N SER A 330 -2.31 -15.36 -5.93
CA SER A 330 -2.21 -13.92 -5.75
C SER A 330 -0.78 -13.42 -5.85
N SER A 331 0.20 -14.17 -5.31
CA SER A 331 1.62 -13.86 -5.47
C SER A 331 2.09 -14.03 -6.92
N ALA A 332 1.59 -15.07 -7.63
CA ALA A 332 1.89 -15.28 -9.03
C ALA A 332 1.42 -14.09 -9.87
N VAL A 333 0.16 -13.66 -9.70
CA VAL A 333 -0.38 -12.48 -10.38
C VAL A 333 0.38 -11.21 -10.02
N ALA A 334 0.66 -10.96 -8.74
CA ALA A 334 1.37 -9.76 -8.31
C ALA A 334 2.78 -9.66 -8.90
N HIS A 335 3.53 -10.77 -8.94
CA HIS A 335 4.87 -10.82 -9.51
C HIS A 335 4.87 -10.73 -11.04
N SER A 336 3.92 -11.39 -11.71
CA SER A 336 3.72 -11.26 -13.15
C SER A 336 3.37 -9.84 -13.56
N LEU A 337 2.51 -9.17 -12.78
CA LEU A 337 2.15 -7.79 -12.98
C LEU A 337 3.36 -6.86 -12.79
N GLU A 338 4.17 -7.08 -11.76
CA GLU A 338 5.42 -6.33 -11.57
C GLU A 338 6.38 -6.50 -12.74
N ALA A 339 6.54 -7.73 -13.27
CA ALA A 339 7.38 -7.99 -14.43
C ALA A 339 6.86 -7.31 -15.70
N ALA A 340 5.54 -7.35 -15.94
CA ALA A 340 4.90 -6.76 -17.10
C ALA A 340 4.93 -5.22 -17.09
N LEU A 341 4.88 -4.61 -15.90
CA LEU A 341 4.85 -3.16 -15.73
C LEU A 341 6.25 -2.56 -15.49
N GLU A 342 7.31 -3.34 -15.64
CA GLU A 342 8.65 -2.83 -15.42
C GLU A 342 9.00 -1.74 -16.45
N GLY A 343 9.31 -0.54 -15.97
CA GLY A 343 9.58 0.62 -16.80
C GLY A 343 8.34 1.22 -17.47
N ALA A 344 7.12 0.80 -17.12
CA ALA A 344 5.88 1.29 -17.73
C ALA A 344 5.68 2.82 -17.59
N MET A 345 6.28 3.44 -16.56
CA MET A 345 6.24 4.89 -16.37
C MET A 345 7.41 5.62 -17.07
N ASN A 346 8.39 4.90 -17.61
CA ASN A 346 9.55 5.46 -18.30
C ASN A 346 9.31 5.57 -19.81
N ARG A 347 8.52 6.58 -20.22
CA ARG A 347 8.16 6.85 -21.63
C ARG A 347 9.29 7.54 -22.41
N GLY A 348 10.46 6.90 -22.49
CA GLY A 348 11.57 7.31 -23.39
C GLY A 348 12.42 8.49 -22.93
N HIS A 349 11.92 9.41 -22.11
CA HIS A 349 12.69 10.53 -21.54
C HIS A 349 12.28 10.83 -20.10
N SER A 350 12.58 9.91 -19.17
CA SER A 350 12.29 10.17 -17.76
C SER A 350 13.14 11.33 -17.23
N SER A 351 12.48 12.45 -16.94
CA SER A 351 13.08 13.59 -16.26
C SER A 351 13.08 13.38 -14.74
N MET A 352 13.77 14.22 -13.97
CA MET A 352 13.60 14.19 -12.50
C MET A 352 12.21 14.66 -12.07
N LEU A 353 11.51 15.40 -12.92
CA LEU A 353 10.14 15.84 -12.68
C LEU A 353 9.15 14.68 -12.79
N ASP A 354 9.35 13.76 -13.74
CA ASP A 354 8.50 12.56 -13.85
C ASP A 354 8.67 11.67 -12.62
N PHE A 355 9.92 11.46 -12.18
CA PHE A 355 10.21 10.75 -10.93
C PHE A 355 9.57 11.41 -9.71
N ALA A 356 9.70 12.74 -9.58
CA ALA A 356 9.05 13.48 -8.51
C ALA A 356 7.52 13.32 -8.59
N ARG A 357 6.93 13.38 -9.80
CA ARG A 357 5.49 13.20 -10.00
C ARG A 357 5.02 11.81 -9.61
N VAL A 358 5.78 10.76 -9.91
CA VAL A 358 5.47 9.38 -9.48
C VAL A 358 5.56 9.25 -7.96
N ILE A 359 6.64 9.75 -7.36
CA ILE A 359 6.82 9.68 -5.91
C ILE A 359 5.77 10.52 -5.18
N LEU A 360 5.29 11.60 -5.77
CA LEU A 360 4.24 12.42 -5.16
C LEU A 360 2.82 11.92 -5.47
N SER A 361 2.65 10.87 -6.29
CA SER A 361 1.31 10.37 -6.62
C SER A 361 0.72 9.54 -5.47
N PRO A 362 -0.49 9.85 -4.98
CA PRO A 362 -1.13 9.08 -3.91
C PRO A 362 -1.27 7.58 -4.25
N GLU A 363 -1.54 7.27 -5.52
CA GLU A 363 -1.74 5.93 -6.04
C GLU A 363 -0.47 5.08 -5.88
N PHE A 364 0.70 5.67 -6.13
CA PHE A 364 1.99 5.01 -5.91
C PHE A 364 2.18 4.63 -4.44
N TRP A 365 1.81 5.52 -3.50
CA TRP A 365 1.90 5.25 -2.07
C TRP A 365 0.91 4.17 -1.63
N VAL A 366 -0.31 4.17 -2.17
CA VAL A 366 -1.29 3.11 -1.91
C VAL A 366 -0.73 1.76 -2.40
N ALA A 367 -0.26 1.69 -3.65
CA ALA A 367 0.32 0.48 -4.20
C ALA A 367 1.51 -0.01 -3.36
N ALA A 368 2.39 0.91 -2.96
CA ALA A 368 3.56 0.57 -2.17
C ALA A 368 3.22 0.08 -0.75
N GLN A 369 2.16 0.61 -0.14
CA GLN A 369 1.68 0.19 1.18
C GLN A 369 0.99 -1.18 1.12
N VAL A 370 0.13 -1.41 0.12
CA VAL A 370 -0.51 -2.71 -0.12
C VAL A 370 0.55 -3.79 -0.33
N ARG A 371 1.55 -3.50 -1.18
CA ARG A 371 2.68 -4.40 -1.43
C ARG A 371 3.47 -4.71 -0.16
N LYS A 372 3.82 -3.70 0.64
CA LYS A 372 4.54 -3.89 1.91
C LYS A 372 3.75 -4.80 2.86
N ARG A 373 2.43 -4.61 2.93
CA ARG A 373 1.56 -5.45 3.77
C ARG A 373 1.51 -6.89 3.27
N ALA A 374 1.40 -7.09 1.95
CA ALA A 374 1.37 -8.41 1.34
C ALA A 374 2.67 -9.20 1.59
N GLU A 375 3.83 -8.54 1.58
CA GLU A 375 5.13 -9.20 1.88
C GLU A 375 5.27 -9.69 3.32
N VAL A 376 4.63 -9.02 4.28
CA VAL A 376 4.70 -9.37 5.72
C VAL A 376 3.66 -10.41 6.12
N MET A 377 2.58 -10.52 5.34
CA MET A 377 1.50 -11.48 5.56
C MET A 377 1.52 -12.53 4.44
N ALA A 378 0.64 -12.37 3.47
CA ALA A 378 0.58 -13.12 2.23
C ALA A 378 -0.09 -12.23 1.17
N TRP A 379 0.20 -12.48 -0.10
CA TRP A 379 -0.64 -11.95 -1.16
C TRP A 379 -2.01 -12.64 -1.10
N THR A 380 -3.07 -11.84 -1.02
CA THR A 380 -4.46 -12.31 -1.06
C THR A 380 -5.19 -11.65 -2.22
N PRO A 381 -6.29 -12.24 -2.72
CA PRO A 381 -7.02 -11.71 -3.87
C PRO A 381 -7.47 -10.26 -3.66
N GLY A 382 -7.89 -9.92 -2.42
CA GLY A 382 -8.25 -8.55 -2.05
C GLY A 382 -7.06 -7.58 -2.11
N LEU A 383 -5.87 -8.00 -1.66
CA LEU A 383 -4.64 -7.19 -1.76
C LEU A 383 -4.19 -7.04 -3.21
N VAL A 384 -4.27 -8.10 -4.03
CA VAL A 384 -3.93 -8.04 -5.45
C VAL A 384 -4.87 -7.11 -6.21
N LEU A 385 -6.17 -7.14 -5.92
CA LEU A 385 -7.14 -6.22 -6.53
C LEU A 385 -6.83 -4.76 -6.19
N ASP A 386 -6.59 -4.47 -4.90
CA ASP A 386 -6.26 -3.11 -4.45
C ASP A 386 -4.93 -2.65 -5.05
N TYR A 387 -3.96 -3.55 -5.18
CA TYR A 387 -2.66 -3.30 -5.81
C TYR A 387 -2.80 -3.01 -7.31
N ALA A 388 -3.51 -3.86 -8.04
CA ALA A 388 -3.77 -3.71 -9.47
C ALA A 388 -4.47 -2.38 -9.78
N ARG A 389 -5.49 -2.01 -9.01
CA ARG A 389 -6.19 -0.72 -9.17
C ARG A 389 -5.27 0.47 -8.92
N ALA A 390 -4.45 0.40 -7.89
CA ALA A 390 -3.50 1.47 -7.58
C ALA A 390 -2.43 1.61 -8.67
N LEU A 391 -1.93 0.50 -9.21
CA LEU A 391 -0.98 0.52 -10.33
C LEU A 391 -1.62 1.02 -11.63
N HIS A 392 -2.83 0.57 -11.94
CA HIS A 392 -3.58 1.05 -13.10
C HIS A 392 -3.75 2.57 -13.04
N ALA A 393 -4.23 3.09 -11.90
CA ALA A 393 -4.42 4.54 -11.72
C ALA A 393 -3.10 5.33 -11.79
N ALA A 394 -1.97 4.73 -11.41
CA ALA A 394 -0.65 5.35 -11.50
C ALA A 394 -0.09 5.40 -12.94
N ILE A 395 -0.29 4.34 -13.74
CA ILE A 395 0.29 4.18 -15.09
C ILE A 395 -0.62 4.78 -16.16
N GLU A 396 -1.93 4.63 -16.00
CA GLU A 396 -2.98 5.11 -16.88
C GLU A 396 -3.85 6.11 -16.11
N PRO A 397 -3.30 7.28 -15.71
CA PRO A 397 -4.09 8.29 -15.05
C PRO A 397 -5.22 8.71 -15.99
N ALA A 398 -6.46 8.59 -15.52
CA ALA A 398 -7.59 9.17 -16.23
C ALA A 398 -7.27 10.65 -16.52
N PRO A 399 -7.58 11.18 -17.72
CA PRO A 399 -7.32 12.58 -18.03
C PRO A 399 -7.90 13.43 -16.89
N PRO A 400 -7.09 14.31 -16.28
CA PRO A 400 -7.58 15.13 -15.18
C PRO A 400 -8.77 15.91 -15.70
N GLY A 401 -9.97 15.57 -15.23
CA GLY A 401 -11.14 16.37 -15.48
C GLY A 401 -10.92 17.68 -14.72
N TRP A 402 -10.26 18.66 -15.33
CA TRP A 402 -10.10 20.01 -14.78
C TRP A 402 -11.45 20.57 -14.31
N HIS A 403 -12.54 20.14 -14.96
CA HIS A 403 -13.92 20.39 -14.57
C HIS A 403 -14.30 19.84 -13.19
N SER A 404 -13.84 18.65 -12.81
CA SER A 404 -14.11 18.04 -11.50
C SER A 404 -13.36 18.77 -10.38
N MET A 405 -12.09 19.10 -10.59
CA MET A 405 -11.26 19.83 -9.63
C MET A 405 -11.72 21.29 -9.49
N TYR A 406 -12.05 21.96 -10.60
CA TYR A 406 -12.69 23.27 -10.59
C TYR A 406 -14.07 23.25 -9.93
N ALA A 407 -14.89 22.22 -10.17
CA ALA A 407 -16.20 22.09 -9.52
C ALA A 407 -16.05 21.87 -8.01
N VAL A 408 -15.04 21.13 -7.55
CA VAL A 408 -14.75 20.93 -6.13
C VAL A 408 -14.27 22.22 -5.48
N ILE A 409 -13.32 22.94 -6.11
CA ILE A 409 -12.84 24.24 -5.62
C ILE A 409 -13.95 25.29 -5.61
N LYS A 410 -14.77 25.35 -6.66
CA LYS A 410 -15.93 26.26 -6.76
C LYS A 410 -16.98 25.94 -5.71
N ARG A 411 -17.25 24.66 -5.43
CA ARG A 411 -18.14 24.24 -4.34
C ARG A 411 -17.56 24.60 -2.97
N ALA A 412 -16.27 24.36 -2.73
CA ALA A 412 -15.61 24.69 -1.47
C ALA A 412 -15.61 26.22 -1.20
N CYS A 413 -15.26 27.01 -2.21
CA CYS A 413 -15.39 28.48 -2.15
C CYS A 413 -16.84 28.92 -1.96
N GLY A 414 -17.79 28.26 -2.63
CA GLY A 414 -19.23 28.52 -2.47
C GLY A 414 -19.70 28.29 -1.04
N TYR A 415 -19.35 27.15 -0.43
CA TYR A 415 -19.69 26.82 0.95
C TYR A 415 -19.04 27.78 1.96
N ALA A 416 -17.76 28.14 1.75
CA ALA A 416 -17.07 29.12 2.58
C ALA A 416 -17.72 30.51 2.49
N LEU A 417 -18.10 30.96 1.28
CA LEU A 417 -18.81 32.23 1.09
C LEU A 417 -20.21 32.23 1.71
N THR A 418 -20.94 31.12 1.64
CA THR A 418 -22.27 31.01 2.25
C THR A 418 -22.21 30.95 3.77
N ALA A 419 -21.20 30.29 4.33
CA ALA A 419 -20.95 30.25 5.77
C ALA A 419 -20.54 31.64 6.31
N LEU A 420 -19.72 32.38 5.56
CA LEU A 420 -19.32 33.76 5.90
C LEU A 420 -20.47 34.78 5.77
N ARG A 421 -21.52 34.47 4.99
CA ARG A 421 -22.70 35.34 4.80
C ARG A 421 -23.88 35.02 5.70
N GLY A 422 -23.75 34.07 6.63
CA GLY A 422 -24.75 33.81 7.68
C GLY A 422 -26.15 33.41 7.19
N ARG A 423 -26.27 32.77 6.01
CA ARG A 423 -27.55 32.21 5.54
C ARG A 423 -27.59 30.71 5.74
N GLU A 424 -28.69 30.22 6.32
CA GLU A 424 -28.94 28.79 6.51
C GLU A 424 -28.94 28.03 5.18
N VAL A 425 -28.23 26.90 5.16
CA VAL A 425 -28.06 26.04 3.99
C VAL A 425 -29.18 24.99 4.00
N HIS A 426 -30.22 25.19 3.18
CA HIS A 426 -31.18 24.11 2.92
C HIS A 426 -30.57 23.06 1.97
N PRO A 427 -30.73 21.76 2.23
CA PRO A 427 -30.31 20.71 1.31
C PRO A 427 -31.12 20.81 0.00
N LEU A 428 -30.43 21.02 -1.12
CA LEU A 428 -31.05 21.05 -2.44
C LEU A 428 -31.66 19.68 -2.77
N GLN A 429 -32.94 19.71 -3.11
CA GLN A 429 -33.71 18.57 -3.62
C GLN A 429 -33.11 18.09 -4.95
N PRO A 430 -32.96 16.77 -5.19
CA PRO A 430 -32.36 16.26 -6.41
C PRO A 430 -33.19 16.64 -7.65
N PRO A 431 -32.55 16.82 -8.83
CA PRO A 431 -33.23 17.28 -10.03
C PRO A 431 -34.25 16.26 -10.53
N ALA A 432 -35.39 16.76 -11.01
CA ALA A 432 -36.47 15.94 -11.56
C ALA A 432 -36.01 15.19 -12.82
N VAL A 433 -36.32 13.89 -12.86
CA VAL A 433 -36.11 13.03 -14.02
C VAL A 433 -37.16 13.38 -15.07
N HIS A 434 -36.73 13.90 -16.22
CA HIS A 434 -37.61 14.00 -17.40
C HIS A 434 -37.71 12.62 -18.09
N PRO A 435 -38.93 12.16 -18.43
CA PRO A 435 -39.10 10.91 -19.16
C PRO A 435 -38.63 11.08 -20.61
N SER A 436 -37.87 10.10 -21.10
CA SER A 436 -37.43 10.01 -22.49
C SER A 436 -38.63 9.79 -23.41
N ASP A 437 -38.86 10.72 -24.33
CA ASP A 437 -39.83 10.57 -25.40
C ASP A 437 -39.36 9.53 -26.43
N LYS A 438 -40.35 8.80 -26.95
CA LYS A 438 -40.26 7.76 -27.96
C LYS A 438 -39.93 8.35 -29.34
N SER A 439 -39.00 7.72 -30.06
CA SER A 439 -39.20 7.25 -31.45
C SER A 439 -38.06 6.33 -31.86
#